data_AF-A0A2K2EZ32-F1
#
_entry.id   AF-A0A2K2EZ32-F1
#
_cell.length_a   1.000
_cell.length_b   1.000
_cell.length_c   1.000
_cell.angle_alpha   90.00
_cell.angle_beta   90.00
_cell.angle_gamma   90.00
#
_symmetry.space_group_name_H-M   'P 1'
#
loop_
_entity.id
_entity.type
_entity.pdbx_description
1 polymer ?
#
loop_
_entity_poly.entity_id
_entity_poly.type
_entity_poly.pdbx_seq_one_letter_code
_entity_poly.pdbx_strand_id
1 'polypeptide(L)'
;MSTELTQEKLKKIAVAHRINPYADIIPYELGFGFPQIYYSGFFTQPDEFIIYAAPAYTFKDKTQITGYTGRTAGVSVRVAKGVSLRTGGYGGKPIRGTVRDCNYGDIIITNKRVVFIGKDDNFDFAVEKITAVKILDAFSFVIKAGRSSKNIGTDAAILNYITGFINYSIQAYNEGRNLFEKRAELERGISQEEIELCNQVRNMINKIKIRKLNKNGCLWTVAKILGVTVVLAIISLIVILIAVPKNENVKENEPTVTDKSIIELLTLPNHPLIYDNYTDAVNFYKNIGDSRIEVTTISEHAQKQRNLKSIHDDKTILYLIQHSTNKDYIGTIQINLYDSTGKDMTLEGAVELITSYLPDYFGKYYRMTDCYKYENDGTVIYVYAARLNDAGIVFQNESAPYLSPYYYIKLIKYADGEHWKLETGYSANGGKDKGWIEKYAEPWEFNFADYLS
;
A
#
# COMPACT_ATOMS: atom_id res chain seq x y z
N MET A 1 -21.17 27.75 21.71
CA MET A 1 -21.23 26.29 21.92
C MET A 1 -19.79 25.81 22.03
N SER A 2 -19.31 25.49 23.24
CA SER A 2 -17.96 24.94 23.43
C SER A 2 -17.95 23.50 22.91
N THR A 3 -17.42 23.32 21.70
CA THR A 3 -17.18 21.98 21.15
C THR A 3 -16.13 21.31 22.03
N GLU A 4 -16.51 20.35 22.87
CA GLU A 4 -15.54 19.55 23.62
C GLU A 4 -14.57 18.90 22.63
N LEU A 5 -13.29 19.26 22.74
CA LEU A 5 -12.26 18.80 21.83
C LEU A 5 -11.90 17.35 22.19
N THR A 6 -12.54 16.39 21.52
CA THR A 6 -12.33 14.96 21.80
C THR A 6 -10.88 14.54 21.51
N GLN A 7 -10.40 13.51 22.19
CA GLN A 7 -9.06 12.93 21.96
C GLN A 7 -8.88 12.48 20.50
N GLU A 8 -9.95 12.00 19.86
CA GLU A 8 -9.96 11.62 18.46
C GLU A 8 -9.75 12.84 17.53
N LYS A 9 -10.47 13.94 17.79
CA LYS A 9 -10.33 15.19 17.02
C LYS A 9 -8.93 15.78 17.18
N LEU A 10 -8.38 15.78 18.40
CA LEU A 10 -6.99 16.17 18.66
C LEU A 10 -5.98 15.31 17.89
N LYS A 11 -6.16 14.00 17.85
CA LYS A 11 -5.29 13.08 17.10
C LYS A 11 -5.37 13.33 15.59
N LYS A 12 -6.57 13.56 15.04
CA LYS A 12 -6.77 13.92 13.63
C LYS A 12 -6.05 15.22 13.27
N ILE A 13 -6.23 16.27 14.08
CA ILE A 13 -5.55 17.58 13.92
C ILE A 13 -4.04 17.39 13.96
N ALA A 14 -3.54 16.63 14.93
CA ALA A 14 -2.11 16.38 15.12
C ALA A 14 -1.48 15.64 13.93
N VAL A 15 -2.18 14.66 13.34
CA VAL A 15 -1.70 13.93 12.15
C VAL A 15 -1.67 14.86 10.93
N ALA A 16 -2.72 15.63 10.70
CA ALA A 16 -2.80 16.59 9.58
C ALA A 16 -1.70 17.67 9.68
N HIS A 17 -1.51 18.25 10.86
CA HIS A 17 -0.47 19.25 11.15
C HIS A 17 0.95 18.69 10.95
N ARG A 18 1.14 17.39 11.17
CA ARG A 18 2.44 16.74 10.97
C ARG A 18 2.77 16.50 9.48
N ILE A 19 1.75 16.15 8.70
CA ILE A 19 1.88 15.76 7.29
C ILE A 19 1.92 17.00 6.40
N ASN A 20 1.19 18.05 6.75
CA ASN A 20 1.15 19.29 5.99
C ASN A 20 2.05 20.36 6.63
N PRO A 21 3.24 20.64 6.05
CA PRO A 21 4.11 21.69 6.56
C PRO A 21 3.62 23.11 6.23
N TYR A 22 2.63 23.25 5.34
CA TYR A 22 2.24 24.54 4.77
C TYR A 22 0.99 25.14 5.40
N ALA A 23 0.25 24.39 6.21
CA ALA A 23 -1.02 24.86 6.75
C ALA A 23 -1.24 24.43 8.21
N ASP A 24 -1.48 25.41 9.06
CA ASP A 24 -2.06 25.19 10.39
C ASP A 24 -3.59 25.23 10.29
N ILE A 25 -4.21 24.06 10.40
CA ILE A 25 -5.66 23.86 10.29
C ILE A 25 -6.43 24.14 11.59
N ILE A 26 -5.75 24.49 12.68
CA ILE A 26 -6.38 24.62 14.01
C ILE A 26 -7.46 25.71 14.04
N PRO A 27 -7.23 26.94 13.51
CA PRO A 27 -8.28 27.97 13.51
C PRO A 27 -9.57 27.50 12.79
N TYR A 28 -9.41 26.70 11.74
CA TYR A 28 -10.53 26.12 10.99
C TYR A 28 -11.25 25.02 11.78
N GLU A 29 -10.52 24.07 12.35
CA GLU A 29 -11.10 22.96 13.13
C GLU A 29 -11.79 23.42 14.43
N LEU A 30 -11.41 24.58 14.95
CA LEU A 30 -12.06 25.24 16.08
C LEU A 30 -13.20 26.20 15.66
N GLY A 31 -13.35 26.47 14.36
CA GLY A 31 -14.42 27.34 13.83
C GLY A 31 -14.15 28.83 13.95
N PHE A 32 -12.91 29.23 14.22
CA PHE A 32 -12.51 30.63 14.40
C PHE A 32 -12.11 31.33 13.09
N GLY A 33 -11.74 30.56 12.06
CA GLY A 33 -11.41 31.16 10.77
C GLY A 33 -10.83 30.20 9.76
N PHE A 34 -10.12 30.77 8.78
CA PHE A 34 -9.38 29.98 7.78
C PHE A 34 -8.09 29.38 8.37
N PRO A 35 -7.55 28.31 7.76
CA PRO A 35 -6.21 27.84 8.10
C PRO A 35 -5.15 28.94 7.97
N GLN A 36 -4.15 28.92 8.83
CA GLN A 36 -2.99 29.80 8.70
C GLN A 36 -1.98 29.16 7.74
N ILE A 37 -1.62 29.87 6.68
CA ILE A 37 -0.80 29.33 5.59
C ILE A 37 0.64 29.84 5.66
N TYR A 38 1.59 28.91 5.55
CA TYR A 38 3.03 29.13 5.53
C TYR A 38 3.63 28.66 4.20
N TYR A 39 3.08 29.13 3.08
CA TYR A 39 3.54 28.79 1.73
C TYR A 39 4.25 29.99 1.11
N SER A 40 5.52 29.82 0.72
CA SER A 40 6.31 30.87 0.06
C SER A 40 6.43 30.61 -1.45
N GLY A 41 6.67 31.66 -2.23
CA GLY A 41 6.88 31.55 -3.68
C GLY A 41 5.62 31.42 -4.54
N PHE A 42 4.43 31.54 -3.94
CA PHE A 42 3.17 31.69 -4.67
C PHE A 42 2.74 33.15 -4.70
N PHE A 43 2.45 33.68 -5.89
CA PHE A 43 2.04 35.07 -6.08
C PHE A 43 0.54 35.13 -6.35
N THR A 44 -0.17 35.86 -5.50
CA THR A 44 -1.62 36.06 -5.59
C THR A 44 -1.96 37.21 -6.53
N GLN A 45 -3.10 37.10 -7.20
CA GLN A 45 -3.75 38.18 -7.94
C GLN A 45 -4.37 39.19 -6.96
N PRO A 46 -4.77 40.39 -7.42
CA PRO A 46 -5.61 41.29 -6.62
C PRO A 46 -6.83 40.55 -6.07
N ASP A 47 -7.17 40.76 -4.81
CA ASP A 47 -8.26 40.09 -4.09
C ASP A 47 -8.19 38.56 -4.09
N GLU A 48 -6.99 37.99 -4.29
CA GLU A 48 -6.71 36.57 -4.16
C GLU A 48 -5.94 36.28 -2.88
N PHE A 49 -6.30 35.20 -2.19
CA PHE A 49 -5.52 34.67 -1.08
C PHE A 49 -5.54 33.14 -1.07
N ILE A 50 -4.52 32.54 -0.45
CA ILE A 50 -4.43 31.11 -0.28
C ILE A 50 -5.35 30.68 0.88
N ILE A 51 -6.33 29.84 0.58
CA ILE A 51 -7.22 29.22 1.55
C ILE A 51 -6.54 27.99 2.16
N TYR A 52 -5.87 27.20 1.32
CA TYR A 52 -5.16 25.99 1.75
C TYR A 52 -4.02 25.65 0.79
N ALA A 53 -2.92 25.14 1.33
CA ALA A 53 -1.80 24.60 0.55
C ALA A 53 -1.35 23.27 1.18
N ALA A 54 -0.95 22.31 0.36
CA ALA A 54 -0.57 20.98 0.84
C ALA A 54 0.34 20.23 -0.15
N PRO A 55 1.19 19.29 0.34
CA PRO A 55 1.92 18.38 -0.53
C PRO A 55 0.98 17.44 -1.30
N ALA A 56 1.25 17.25 -2.60
CA ALA A 56 0.47 16.37 -3.46
C ALA A 56 1.34 15.81 -4.60
N TYR A 57 0.75 14.97 -5.45
CA TYR A 57 1.38 14.56 -6.70
C TYR A 57 0.31 14.42 -7.78
N THR A 58 0.65 14.75 -9.01
CA THR A 58 -0.16 14.39 -10.17
C THR A 58 0.21 12.99 -10.62
N PHE A 59 -0.74 12.25 -11.18
CA PHE A 59 -0.43 10.98 -11.81
C PHE A 59 -1.17 10.78 -13.13
N LYS A 60 -0.49 10.11 -14.07
CA LYS A 60 -1.07 9.70 -15.35
C LYS A 60 -0.91 8.20 -15.50
N ASP A 61 -2.03 7.55 -15.77
CA ASP A 61 -2.08 6.15 -16.13
C ASP A 61 -1.76 6.06 -17.64
N LYS A 62 -0.49 5.86 -18.01
CA LYS A 62 -0.05 5.74 -19.41
C LYS A 62 -0.21 4.29 -19.87
N THR A 63 -0.97 4.09 -20.94
CA THR A 63 -0.90 2.84 -21.72
C THR A 63 0.28 2.94 -22.67
N GLN A 64 1.45 2.49 -22.23
CA GLN A 64 2.64 2.44 -23.07
C GLN A 64 2.64 1.14 -23.87
N ILE A 65 2.95 1.19 -25.17
CA ILE A 65 3.29 -0.01 -25.95
C ILE A 65 4.67 -0.42 -25.45
N THR A 66 4.70 -1.32 -24.46
CA THR A 66 5.93 -1.87 -23.90
C THR A 66 6.49 -3.02 -24.75
N GLY A 67 5.83 -3.38 -25.85
CA GLY A 67 6.37 -4.32 -26.83
C GLY A 67 5.37 -4.75 -27.91
N TYR A 68 5.90 -5.42 -28.93
CA TYR A 68 5.11 -6.36 -29.74
C TYR A 68 4.94 -7.64 -28.91
N THR A 69 3.72 -7.99 -28.53
CA THR A 69 3.44 -9.38 -28.14
C THR A 69 3.41 -10.21 -29.43
N GLY A 70 4.56 -10.78 -29.77
CA GLY A 70 4.53 -12.14 -30.29
C GLY A 70 3.74 -12.98 -29.30
N ARG A 71 2.73 -13.69 -29.79
CA ARG A 71 2.02 -14.70 -29.01
C ARG A 71 3.01 -15.82 -28.69
N THR A 72 3.55 -15.79 -27.48
CA THR A 72 4.22 -16.87 -26.75
C THR A 72 4.02 -16.51 -25.26
N ALA A 73 3.30 -17.19 -24.36
CA ALA A 73 2.96 -18.60 -24.23
C ALA A 73 3.99 -19.50 -24.92
N GLY A 74 5.20 -19.44 -24.38
CA GLY A 74 6.36 -20.13 -24.90
C GLY A 74 7.55 -19.75 -24.06
N VAL A 75 7.83 -20.58 -23.05
CA VAL A 75 9.07 -20.52 -22.28
C VAL A 75 10.23 -20.60 -23.27
N SER A 76 11.08 -19.58 -23.29
CA SER A 76 12.39 -19.69 -23.95
C SER A 76 13.30 -20.49 -23.02
N VAL A 77 13.32 -21.81 -23.18
CA VAL A 77 14.25 -22.68 -22.45
C VAL A 77 15.62 -22.61 -23.13
N ARG A 78 16.62 -22.06 -22.45
CA ARG A 78 18.02 -22.36 -22.78
C ARG A 78 18.35 -23.72 -22.19
N VAL A 79 18.57 -24.71 -23.04
CA VAL A 79 19.00 -26.04 -22.60
C VAL A 79 20.52 -26.06 -22.37
N ALA A 80 21.30 -25.21 -23.06
CA ALA A 80 22.72 -24.94 -22.80
C ALA A 80 23.20 -23.65 -23.49
N LYS A 81 24.47 -23.24 -23.27
CA LYS A 81 25.09 -22.04 -23.87
C LYS A 81 25.23 -22.23 -25.40
N GLY A 82 24.36 -21.61 -26.20
CA GLY A 82 24.56 -21.44 -27.65
C GLY A 82 23.52 -22.04 -28.61
N VAL A 83 22.42 -22.65 -28.15
CA VAL A 83 21.38 -23.20 -29.06
C VAL A 83 19.98 -22.91 -28.53
N SER A 84 19.06 -22.47 -29.41
CA SER A 84 17.64 -22.22 -29.12
C SER A 84 16.73 -22.83 -30.19
N LEU A 85 15.63 -23.47 -29.76
CA LEU A 85 14.56 -24.00 -30.62
C LEU A 85 13.32 -23.09 -30.54
N ARG A 86 12.74 -22.79 -31.71
CA ARG A 86 11.55 -21.93 -31.88
C ARG A 86 10.46 -22.70 -32.62
N THR A 87 9.25 -22.70 -32.10
CA THR A 87 8.02 -23.00 -32.85
C THR A 87 7.09 -21.79 -32.72
N GLY A 88 6.77 -21.14 -33.84
CA GLY A 88 6.00 -19.89 -33.86
C GLY A 88 4.88 -19.93 -34.89
N GLY A 89 3.64 -19.71 -34.44
CA GLY A 89 2.53 -19.24 -35.27
C GLY A 89 2.32 -17.75 -35.02
N TYR A 90 2.51 -16.94 -36.06
CA TYR A 90 2.48 -15.47 -36.03
C TYR A 90 1.04 -14.93 -36.01
N GLY A 91 0.73 -14.04 -35.07
CA GLY A 91 -0.55 -13.31 -34.98
C GLY A 91 -0.53 -12.31 -33.83
N GLY A 92 0.04 -11.12 -34.06
CA GLY A 92 0.17 -10.07 -33.04
C GLY A 92 -1.09 -9.22 -32.90
N LYS A 93 -1.63 -9.14 -31.67
CA LYS A 93 -2.49 -8.03 -31.23
C LYS A 93 -1.77 -7.29 -30.11
N PRO A 94 -1.55 -5.96 -30.23
CA PRO A 94 -0.80 -5.19 -29.23
C PRO A 94 -1.52 -5.20 -27.87
N ILE A 95 -0.83 -5.64 -26.82
CA ILE A 95 -1.28 -5.53 -25.43
C ILE A 95 -0.78 -4.21 -24.87
N ARG A 96 -1.68 -3.43 -24.26
CA ARG A 96 -1.37 -2.12 -23.65
C ARG A 96 -1.35 -2.29 -22.13
N GLY A 97 -0.21 -2.07 -21.48
CA GLY A 97 -0.06 -2.08 -20.02
C GLY A 97 -0.09 -0.66 -19.44
N THR A 98 -0.75 -0.47 -18.30
CA THR A 98 -0.90 0.84 -17.64
C THR A 98 0.22 1.06 -16.62
N VAL A 99 1.18 1.94 -16.93
CA VAL A 99 2.20 2.41 -15.99
C VAL A 99 1.72 3.73 -15.37
N ARG A 100 1.71 3.83 -14.03
CA ARG A 100 1.37 5.06 -13.32
C ARG A 100 2.61 5.94 -13.15
N ASP A 101 2.63 7.03 -13.90
CA ASP A 101 3.69 8.04 -13.87
C ASP A 101 3.30 9.11 -12.83
N CYS A 102 4.08 9.27 -11.76
CA CYS A 102 3.80 10.17 -10.64
C CYS A 102 4.75 11.39 -10.66
N ASN A 103 4.19 12.59 -10.59
CA ASN A 103 4.93 13.84 -10.51
C ASN A 103 4.58 14.58 -9.21
N TYR A 104 5.54 14.62 -8.29
CA TYR A 104 5.39 15.24 -6.96
C TYR A 104 5.48 16.76 -7.02
N GLY A 105 4.73 17.40 -6.12
CA GLY A 105 4.64 18.85 -6.05
C GLY A 105 3.72 19.30 -4.93
N ASP A 106 3.20 20.52 -5.07
CA ASP A 106 2.29 21.11 -4.10
C ASP A 106 0.98 21.50 -4.78
N ILE A 107 -0.13 21.29 -4.09
CA ILE A 107 -1.43 21.84 -4.47
C ILE A 107 -1.74 23.08 -3.63
N ILE A 108 -2.12 24.15 -4.30
CA ILE A 108 -2.46 25.45 -3.71
C ILE A 108 -3.89 25.78 -4.11
N ILE A 109 -4.71 26.08 -3.12
CA ILE A 109 -6.14 26.38 -3.27
C ILE A 109 -6.35 27.82 -2.82
N THR A 110 -6.85 28.64 -3.73
CA THR A 110 -7.21 30.03 -3.46
C THR A 110 -8.69 30.24 -3.66
N ASN A 111 -9.18 31.42 -3.28
CA ASN A 111 -10.54 31.84 -3.58
C ASN A 111 -10.81 32.04 -5.09
N LYS A 112 -9.79 31.99 -5.96
CA LYS A 112 -9.93 32.20 -7.41
C LYS A 112 -9.50 31.02 -8.27
N ARG A 113 -8.58 30.18 -7.81
CA ARG A 113 -8.01 29.07 -8.60
C ARG A 113 -7.48 27.94 -7.73
N VAL A 114 -7.34 26.78 -8.35
CA VAL A 114 -6.61 25.62 -7.83
C VAL A 114 -5.39 25.42 -8.71
N VAL A 115 -4.22 25.46 -8.09
CA VAL A 115 -2.93 25.38 -8.78
C VAL A 115 -2.17 24.17 -8.27
N PHE A 116 -1.52 23.44 -9.18
CA PHE A 116 -0.55 22.43 -8.84
C PHE A 116 0.79 22.77 -9.47
N ILE A 117 1.84 22.79 -8.65
CA ILE A 117 3.21 23.08 -9.05
C ILE A 117 4.04 21.83 -8.77
N GLY A 118 4.43 21.13 -9.83
CA GLY A 118 5.35 19.99 -9.78
C GLY A 118 6.51 20.17 -10.75
N LYS A 119 7.36 19.15 -10.86
CA LYS A 119 8.52 19.21 -11.75
C LYS A 119 8.13 19.02 -13.21
N ASP A 120 7.34 17.97 -13.49
CA ASP A 120 7.11 17.46 -14.85
C ASP A 120 5.67 17.68 -15.35
N ASP A 121 4.72 17.99 -14.47
CA ASP A 121 3.34 18.33 -14.80
C ASP A 121 2.81 19.42 -13.86
N ASN A 122 2.10 20.38 -14.43
CA ASN A 122 1.57 21.54 -13.73
C ASN A 122 0.12 21.78 -14.17
N PHE A 123 -0.66 22.48 -13.36
CA PHE A 123 -1.92 23.07 -13.83
C PHE A 123 -2.31 24.29 -13.01
N ASP A 124 -3.10 25.17 -13.64
CA ASP A 124 -3.75 26.30 -13.01
C ASP A 124 -5.20 26.32 -13.50
N PHE A 125 -6.14 26.01 -12.61
CA PHE A 125 -7.57 25.95 -12.90
C PHE A 125 -8.31 27.02 -12.13
N ALA A 126 -8.84 28.01 -12.85
CA ALA A 126 -9.79 28.98 -12.28
C ALA A 126 -11.00 28.26 -11.67
N VAL A 127 -11.42 28.67 -10.48
CA VAL A 127 -12.53 28.09 -9.72
C VAL A 127 -13.81 28.06 -10.55
N GLU A 128 -14.10 29.15 -11.27
CA GLU A 128 -15.26 29.27 -12.16
C GLU A 128 -15.31 28.22 -13.28
N LYS A 129 -14.15 27.65 -13.66
CA LYS A 129 -14.03 26.68 -14.75
C LYS A 129 -14.02 25.24 -14.28
N ILE A 130 -13.93 25.01 -12.96
CA ILE A 130 -13.94 23.67 -12.39
C ILE A 130 -15.37 23.13 -12.41
N THR A 131 -15.55 22.03 -13.14
CA THR A 131 -16.86 21.39 -13.34
C THR A 131 -17.06 20.17 -12.46
N ALA A 132 -15.98 19.53 -11.99
CA ALA A 132 -16.08 18.35 -11.15
C ALA A 132 -14.82 18.13 -10.32
N VAL A 133 -15.03 17.67 -9.09
CA VAL A 133 -14.03 17.11 -8.19
C VAL A 133 -14.59 15.78 -7.69
N LYS A 134 -13.88 14.68 -7.93
CA LYS A 134 -14.33 13.35 -7.52
C LYS A 134 -13.21 12.59 -6.83
N ILE A 135 -13.44 12.20 -5.58
CA ILE A 135 -12.55 11.29 -4.86
C ILE A 135 -12.59 9.93 -5.57
N LEU A 136 -11.40 9.40 -5.87
CA LEU A 136 -11.21 8.13 -6.55
C LEU A 136 -10.99 7.01 -5.55
N ASP A 137 -10.13 7.26 -4.55
CA ASP A 137 -9.80 6.35 -3.46
C ASP A 137 -9.32 7.12 -2.22
N ALA A 138 -8.83 6.42 -1.21
CA ALA A 138 -8.38 7.02 0.06
C ALA A 138 -7.21 8.01 -0.09
N PHE A 139 -6.49 7.98 -1.22
CA PHE A 139 -5.28 8.77 -1.45
C PHE A 139 -5.38 9.67 -2.67
N SER A 140 -6.45 9.59 -3.48
CA SER A 140 -6.52 10.33 -4.73
C SER A 140 -7.90 10.83 -5.12
N PHE A 141 -7.90 11.87 -5.95
CA PHE A 141 -9.08 12.45 -6.55
C PHE A 141 -8.77 12.92 -7.98
N VAL A 142 -9.81 13.12 -8.78
CA VAL A 142 -9.73 13.76 -10.08
C VAL A 142 -10.40 15.14 -10.02
N ILE A 143 -9.77 16.13 -10.64
CA ILE A 143 -10.35 17.46 -10.86
C ILE A 143 -10.46 17.73 -12.36
N LYS A 144 -11.62 18.25 -12.78
CA LYS A 144 -11.92 18.57 -14.17
C LYS A 144 -12.29 20.04 -14.33
N ALA A 145 -11.58 20.71 -15.24
CA ALA A 145 -11.87 22.08 -15.65
C ALA A 145 -11.95 22.17 -17.17
N GLY A 146 -13.14 22.45 -17.69
CA GLY A 146 -13.42 22.44 -19.13
C GLY A 146 -13.03 21.12 -19.81
N ARG A 147 -12.08 21.19 -20.75
CA ARG A 147 -11.57 20.02 -21.50
C ARG A 147 -10.45 19.27 -20.78
N SER A 148 -9.91 19.82 -19.69
CA SER A 148 -8.76 19.27 -18.99
C SER A 148 -9.20 18.52 -17.73
N SER A 149 -8.59 17.36 -17.47
CA SER A 149 -8.73 16.62 -16.21
C SER A 149 -7.36 16.24 -15.66
N LYS A 150 -7.21 16.31 -14.34
CA LYS A 150 -5.97 15.98 -13.63
C LYS A 150 -6.28 15.02 -12.50
N ASN A 151 -5.55 13.91 -12.44
CA ASN A 151 -5.59 13.02 -11.29
C ASN A 151 -4.52 13.45 -10.29
N ILE A 152 -4.90 13.56 -9.03
CA ILE A 152 -4.07 14.09 -7.96
C ILE A 152 -4.10 13.08 -6.82
N GLY A 153 -2.93 12.70 -6.32
CA GLY A 153 -2.75 11.90 -5.14
C GLY A 153 -2.12 12.71 -3.98
N THR A 154 -2.40 12.30 -2.75
CA THR A 154 -1.92 12.92 -1.51
C THR A 154 -2.08 11.92 -0.35
N ASP A 155 -1.72 12.32 0.87
CA ASP A 155 -1.95 11.50 2.05
C ASP A 155 -3.42 11.55 2.49
N ALA A 156 -3.96 10.40 2.92
CA ALA A 156 -5.35 10.26 3.34
C ALA A 156 -5.74 11.26 4.45
N ALA A 157 -4.81 11.63 5.32
CA ALA A 157 -5.06 12.56 6.42
C ALA A 157 -5.38 14.00 5.94
N ILE A 158 -4.95 14.37 4.73
CA ILE A 158 -5.10 15.73 4.19
C ILE A 158 -5.96 15.80 2.93
N LEU A 159 -6.29 14.66 2.31
CA LEU A 159 -7.16 14.58 1.12
C LEU A 159 -8.52 15.26 1.33
N ASN A 160 -9.13 15.05 2.50
CA ASN A 160 -10.43 15.66 2.82
C ASN A 160 -10.34 17.17 3.01
N TYR A 161 -9.22 17.72 3.53
CA TYR A 161 -9.03 19.17 3.58
C TYR A 161 -8.83 19.74 2.18
N ILE A 162 -7.99 19.10 1.35
CA ILE A 162 -7.75 19.52 -0.03
C ILE A 162 -9.06 19.59 -0.81
N THR A 163 -9.80 18.48 -0.87
CA THR A 163 -11.06 18.42 -1.61
C THR A 163 -12.16 19.30 -0.99
N GLY A 164 -12.20 19.38 0.34
CA GLY A 164 -13.12 20.26 1.07
C GLY A 164 -12.91 21.74 0.74
N PHE A 165 -11.68 22.24 0.78
CA PHE A 165 -11.39 23.64 0.47
C PHE A 165 -11.55 23.98 -1.02
N ILE A 166 -11.31 23.02 -1.93
CA ILE A 166 -11.64 23.20 -3.35
C ILE A 166 -13.16 23.38 -3.50
N ASN A 167 -13.96 22.47 -2.92
CA ASN A 167 -15.41 22.53 -3.00
C ASN A 167 -15.97 23.79 -2.35
N TYR A 168 -15.41 24.20 -1.20
CA TYR A 168 -15.77 25.46 -0.54
C TYR A 168 -15.55 26.67 -1.44
N SER A 169 -14.41 26.73 -2.13
CA SER A 169 -14.08 27.82 -3.06
C SER A 169 -15.04 27.87 -4.25
N ILE A 170 -15.35 26.70 -4.83
CA ILE A 170 -16.32 26.56 -5.94
C ILE A 170 -17.71 27.00 -5.50
N GLN A 171 -18.16 26.53 -4.33
CA GLN A 171 -19.47 26.88 -3.81
C GLN A 171 -19.58 28.38 -3.53
N ALA A 172 -18.57 28.97 -2.89
CA ALA A 172 -18.55 30.40 -2.63
C ALA A 172 -18.60 31.23 -3.92
N TYR A 173 -17.86 30.83 -4.95
CA TYR A 173 -17.93 31.46 -6.27
C TYR A 173 -19.34 31.37 -6.88
N ASN A 174 -19.94 30.17 -6.90
CA ASN A 174 -21.27 29.95 -7.48
C ASN A 174 -22.37 30.74 -6.75
N GLU A 175 -22.21 30.97 -5.46
CA GLU A 175 -23.13 31.76 -4.63
C GLU A 175 -22.81 33.27 -4.63
N GLY A 176 -21.78 33.70 -5.35
CA GLY A 176 -21.34 35.10 -5.39
C GLY A 176 -20.76 35.60 -4.07
N ARG A 177 -20.31 34.70 -3.17
CA ARG A 177 -19.72 35.06 -1.88
C ARG A 177 -18.30 35.60 -2.06
N ASN A 178 -18.04 36.81 -1.54
CA ASN A 178 -16.70 37.38 -1.51
C ASN A 178 -15.89 36.78 -0.33
N LEU A 179 -15.12 35.73 -0.62
CA LEU A 179 -14.26 35.10 0.39
C LEU A 179 -13.15 36.01 0.90
N PHE A 180 -12.72 37.01 0.12
CA PHE A 180 -11.67 37.94 0.53
C PHE A 180 -12.17 38.88 1.64
N GLU A 181 -13.37 39.44 1.48
CA GLU A 181 -14.05 40.19 2.53
C GLU A 181 -14.36 39.30 3.74
N LYS A 182 -14.85 38.08 3.50
CA LYS A 182 -15.16 37.14 4.57
C LYS A 182 -13.96 36.82 5.44
N ARG A 183 -12.78 36.66 4.82
CA ARG A 183 -11.52 36.50 5.53
C ARG A 183 -11.22 37.71 6.40
N ALA A 184 -11.31 38.92 5.84
CA ALA A 184 -11.03 40.14 6.59
C ALA A 184 -11.99 40.35 7.78
N GLU A 185 -13.27 39.97 7.65
CA GLU A 185 -14.22 39.96 8.76
C GLU A 185 -13.79 39.00 9.88
N LEU A 186 -13.47 37.76 9.52
CA LEU A 186 -13.06 36.73 10.48
C LEU A 186 -11.75 37.14 11.19
N GLU A 187 -10.77 37.66 10.47
CA GLU A 187 -9.50 38.11 11.05
C GLU A 187 -9.67 39.29 12.01
N ARG A 188 -10.63 40.18 11.79
CA ARG A 188 -10.95 41.28 12.73
C ARG A 188 -11.75 40.82 13.94
N GLY A 189 -12.50 39.73 13.80
CA GLY A 189 -13.40 39.22 14.84
C GLY A 189 -12.76 38.23 15.81
N ILE A 190 -11.56 37.74 15.53
CA ILE A 190 -10.86 36.78 16.40
C ILE A 190 -10.50 37.44 17.74
N SER A 191 -11.02 36.90 18.83
CA SER A 191 -10.74 37.36 20.18
C SER A 191 -9.38 36.86 20.68
N GLN A 192 -8.82 37.55 21.67
CA GLN A 192 -7.58 37.11 22.32
C GLN A 192 -7.73 35.72 22.95
N GLU A 193 -8.91 35.38 23.46
CA GLU A 193 -9.23 34.07 24.03
C GLU A 193 -9.21 32.96 22.97
N GLU A 194 -9.70 33.23 21.76
CA GLU A 194 -9.70 32.28 20.64
C GLU A 194 -8.27 32.01 20.13
N ILE A 195 -7.42 33.04 20.10
CA ILE A 195 -5.98 32.91 19.80
C ILE A 195 -5.31 32.03 20.86
N GLU A 196 -5.61 32.27 22.13
CA GLU A 196 -5.04 31.52 23.23
C GLU A 196 -5.48 30.06 23.22
N LEU A 197 -6.74 29.77 22.87
CA LEU A 197 -7.21 28.41 22.67
C LEU A 197 -6.51 27.71 21.50
N CYS A 198 -6.29 28.39 20.37
CA CYS A 198 -5.49 27.86 19.27
C CYS A 198 -4.07 27.47 19.75
N ASN A 199 -3.44 28.32 20.56
CA ASN A 199 -2.11 28.06 21.12
C ASN A 199 -2.12 26.88 22.09
N GLN A 200 -3.15 26.74 22.92
CA GLN A 200 -3.33 25.57 23.79
C GLN A 200 -3.45 24.29 22.98
N VAL A 201 -4.25 24.27 21.91
CA VAL A 201 -4.38 23.11 21.01
C VAL A 201 -3.05 22.80 20.33
N ARG A 202 -2.31 23.79 19.81
CA ARG A 202 -0.95 23.61 19.27
C ARG A 202 -0.03 22.91 20.27
N ASN A 203 -0.06 23.36 21.53
CA ASN A 203 0.74 22.76 22.60
C ASN A 203 0.30 21.33 22.94
N MET A 204 -1.01 21.04 22.92
CA MET A 204 -1.54 19.70 23.15
C MET A 204 -1.11 18.74 22.03
N ILE A 205 -1.32 19.11 20.77
CA ILE A 205 -0.99 18.23 19.63
C ILE A 205 0.51 17.94 19.52
N ASN A 206 1.38 18.88 19.90
CA ASN A 206 2.83 18.68 19.94
C ASN A 206 3.27 17.64 20.98
N LYS A 207 2.47 17.45 22.05
CA LYS A 207 2.71 16.44 23.08
C LYS A 207 2.16 15.06 22.71
N ILE A 208 1.25 14.98 21.74
CA ILE A 208 0.70 13.71 21.27
C ILE A 208 1.81 12.93 20.57
N LYS A 209 2.17 11.77 21.14
CA LYS A 209 3.08 10.81 20.52
C LYS A 209 2.40 10.18 19.31
N ILE A 210 2.46 10.88 18.19
CA ILE A 210 2.19 10.28 16.89
C ILE A 210 3.44 9.47 16.53
N ARG A 211 3.28 8.17 16.29
CA ARG A 211 4.36 7.31 15.75
C ARG A 211 4.99 8.08 14.60
N LYS A 212 6.33 8.19 14.57
CA LYS A 212 7.03 8.95 13.54
C LYS A 212 6.60 8.43 12.17
N LEU A 213 5.62 9.08 11.52
CA LEU A 213 5.52 9.09 10.07
C LEU A 213 6.88 9.57 9.64
N ASN A 214 7.63 8.65 9.04
CA ASN A 214 9.00 8.88 8.63
C ASN A 214 8.96 10.18 7.83
N LYS A 215 9.55 11.28 8.35
CA LYS A 215 9.66 12.57 7.63
C LYS A 215 10.53 12.46 6.37
N ASN A 216 10.91 11.25 6.01
CA ASN A 216 11.61 10.88 4.79
C ASN A 216 10.59 10.27 3.81
N GLY A 217 9.56 11.06 3.48
CA GLY A 217 8.94 10.93 2.18
C GLY A 217 10.02 11.20 1.13
N CYS A 218 10.40 10.15 0.40
CA CYS A 218 11.00 10.21 -0.93
C CYS A 218 12.42 10.80 -1.12
N LEU A 219 13.04 11.51 -0.16
CA LEU A 219 14.28 12.28 -0.47
C LEU A 219 15.64 11.60 -0.16
N TRP A 220 15.70 10.45 0.52
CA TRP A 220 16.99 9.79 0.84
C TRP A 220 17.19 8.40 0.24
N THR A 221 16.16 7.81 -0.37
CA THR A 221 16.29 6.53 -1.06
C THR A 221 17.13 6.66 -2.34
N VAL A 222 17.14 7.85 -2.97
CA VAL A 222 17.95 8.11 -4.17
C VAL A 222 19.37 8.59 -3.82
N ALA A 223 19.54 9.34 -2.72
CA ALA A 223 20.85 9.85 -2.31
C ALA A 223 21.78 8.78 -1.70
N LYS A 224 21.25 7.73 -1.05
CA LYS A 224 22.07 6.56 -0.68
C LYS A 224 22.49 5.71 -1.89
N ILE A 225 21.75 5.78 -3.01
CA ILE A 225 22.09 5.04 -4.24
C ILE A 225 23.16 5.78 -5.07
N LEU A 226 23.26 7.11 -4.97
CA LEU A 226 24.25 7.92 -5.70
C LEU A 226 25.44 8.41 -4.86
N GLY A 227 25.29 8.63 -3.55
CA GLY A 227 26.39 9.04 -2.67
C GLY A 227 27.29 7.89 -2.21
N VAL A 228 26.73 6.68 -2.07
CA VAL A 228 27.50 5.48 -1.70
C VAL A 228 28.26 4.90 -2.90
N THR A 229 27.84 5.18 -4.14
CA THR A 229 28.56 4.73 -5.35
C THR A 229 29.74 5.63 -5.72
N VAL A 230 29.71 6.93 -5.39
CA VAL A 230 30.85 7.85 -5.68
C VAL A 230 31.86 7.89 -4.53
N VAL A 231 31.44 7.77 -3.27
CA VAL A 231 32.39 7.73 -2.13
C VAL A 231 33.06 6.36 -2.00
N LEU A 232 32.39 5.24 -2.32
CA LEU A 232 33.07 3.94 -2.38
C LEU A 232 34.01 3.82 -3.58
N ALA A 233 33.71 4.42 -4.73
CA ALA A 233 34.62 4.38 -5.89
C ALA A 233 35.89 5.23 -5.69
N ILE A 234 35.83 6.31 -4.89
CA ILE A 234 37.00 7.16 -4.61
C ILE A 234 37.80 6.64 -3.39
N ILE A 235 37.16 6.00 -2.40
CA ILE A 235 37.88 5.34 -1.30
C ILE A 235 38.54 4.02 -1.76
N SER A 236 37.98 3.32 -2.74
CA SER A 236 38.61 2.14 -3.35
C SER A 236 39.87 2.43 -4.18
N LEU A 237 40.18 3.71 -4.48
CA LEU A 237 41.37 4.09 -5.25
C LEU A 237 42.51 4.69 -4.40
N ILE A 238 42.27 5.09 -3.14
CA ILE A 238 43.28 5.77 -2.29
C ILE A 238 43.80 4.90 -1.14
N VAL A 239 43.16 3.76 -0.82
CA VAL A 239 43.62 2.87 0.27
C VAL A 239 44.60 1.77 -0.20
N ILE A 240 45.16 1.88 -1.40
CA ILE A 240 46.28 1.01 -1.86
C ILE A 240 47.63 1.36 -1.21
N LEU A 241 47.78 2.44 -0.42
CA LEU A 241 49.13 2.92 -0.09
C LEU A 241 49.51 3.24 1.37
N ILE A 242 48.71 2.93 2.40
CA ILE A 242 49.21 3.10 3.78
C ILE A 242 48.83 1.90 4.67
N ALA A 243 49.86 1.13 5.00
CA ALA A 243 49.89 0.06 5.99
C ALA A 243 49.48 0.53 7.40
N VAL A 244 48.78 -0.33 8.17
CA VAL A 244 48.83 -0.54 9.65
C VAL A 244 47.68 -1.52 10.03
N PRO A 245 47.81 -2.34 11.10
CA PRO A 245 47.61 -3.79 11.03
C PRO A 245 46.26 -4.33 11.57
N LYS A 246 46.05 -5.63 11.24
CA LYS A 246 45.06 -6.61 11.69
C LYS A 246 44.36 -6.32 13.03
N ASN A 247 43.02 -6.44 13.05
CA ASN A 247 42.39 -7.22 14.11
C ASN A 247 41.15 -8.02 13.62
N GLU A 248 41.24 -9.31 13.90
CA GLU A 248 40.26 -10.40 14.06
C GLU A 248 38.91 -10.46 13.30
N ASN A 249 38.82 -11.54 12.52
CA ASN A 249 37.66 -12.31 12.05
C ASN A 249 36.30 -12.06 12.73
N VAL A 250 35.32 -11.60 11.95
CA VAL A 250 33.89 -11.91 12.18
C VAL A 250 33.48 -12.90 11.09
N LYS A 251 33.24 -14.15 11.47
CA LYS A 251 32.60 -15.16 10.60
C LYS A 251 31.12 -14.77 10.44
N GLU A 252 30.63 -14.69 9.21
CA GLU A 252 29.19 -14.67 8.93
C GLU A 252 28.58 -15.99 9.43
N ASN A 253 27.62 -15.93 10.35
CA ASN A 253 26.96 -17.11 10.90
C ASN A 253 26.03 -17.74 9.85
N GLU A 254 26.16 -19.05 9.62
CA GLU A 254 25.24 -19.82 8.76
C GLU A 254 23.80 -19.77 9.30
N PRO A 255 22.78 -19.79 8.42
CA PRO A 255 21.38 -19.76 8.83
C PRO A 255 21.03 -20.97 9.71
N THR A 256 20.49 -20.72 10.90
CA THR A 256 20.12 -21.75 11.88
C THR A 256 18.91 -22.54 11.39
N VAL A 257 19.02 -23.87 11.36
CA VAL A 257 17.92 -24.80 11.06
C VAL A 257 17.74 -25.70 12.28
N THR A 258 16.53 -25.79 12.81
CA THR A 258 16.22 -26.62 13.98
C THR A 258 15.97 -28.08 13.57
N ASP A 259 16.02 -29.00 14.54
CA ASP A 259 15.73 -30.43 14.30
C ASP A 259 14.24 -30.72 14.00
N LYS A 260 13.37 -29.70 14.03
CA LYS A 260 11.95 -29.84 13.72
C LYS A 260 11.75 -30.18 12.25
N SER A 261 10.83 -31.10 11.99
CA SER A 261 10.30 -31.35 10.66
C SER A 261 9.50 -30.15 10.14
N ILE A 262 9.27 -30.11 8.84
CA ILE A 262 8.55 -29.02 8.18
C ILE A 262 7.09 -28.97 8.62
N ILE A 263 6.44 -30.12 8.76
CA ILE A 263 5.07 -30.17 9.28
C ILE A 263 5.00 -29.65 10.73
N GLU A 264 5.94 -30.04 11.60
CA GLU A 264 5.98 -29.54 12.98
C GLU A 264 6.20 -28.02 13.05
N LEU A 265 6.95 -27.44 12.11
CA LEU A 265 7.12 -25.99 12.00
C LEU A 265 5.85 -25.27 11.54
N LEU A 266 5.08 -25.90 10.65
CA LEU A 266 3.86 -25.35 10.08
C LEU A 266 2.64 -25.53 11.00
N THR A 267 2.66 -26.49 11.92
CA THR A 267 1.56 -26.79 12.87
C THR A 267 1.96 -26.49 14.32
N LEU A 268 2.81 -25.48 14.55
CA LEU A 268 3.20 -25.08 15.89
C LEU A 268 1.97 -24.65 16.71
N PRO A 269 1.82 -25.10 17.98
CA PRO A 269 0.72 -24.66 18.83
C PRO A 269 0.72 -23.14 19.01
N ASN A 270 -0.46 -22.52 18.92
CA ASN A 270 -0.65 -21.07 19.05
C ASN A 270 0.19 -20.25 18.06
N HIS A 271 0.43 -20.79 16.86
CA HIS A 271 1.10 -20.01 15.82
C HIS A 271 0.28 -18.75 15.50
N PRO A 272 0.94 -17.62 15.19
CA PRO A 272 0.25 -16.40 14.78
C PRO A 272 -0.68 -16.62 13.59
N LEU A 273 -1.84 -15.99 13.65
CA LEU A 273 -2.88 -16.02 12.63
C LEU A 273 -2.87 -14.74 11.77
N ILE A 274 -3.54 -14.79 10.64
CA ILE A 274 -3.83 -13.59 9.85
C ILE A 274 -4.57 -12.57 10.73
N TYR A 275 -4.22 -11.29 10.59
CA TYR A 275 -4.69 -10.19 11.44
C TYR A 275 -4.25 -10.23 12.91
N ASP A 276 -3.36 -11.15 13.32
CA ASP A 276 -2.65 -10.99 14.60
C ASP A 276 -1.61 -9.88 14.52
N ASN A 277 -1.16 -9.42 15.68
CA ASN A 277 -0.15 -8.38 15.77
C ASN A 277 1.17 -8.83 15.12
N TYR A 278 1.65 -8.04 14.16
CA TYR A 278 2.86 -8.34 13.40
C TYR A 278 4.11 -8.41 14.28
N THR A 279 4.23 -7.54 15.29
CA THR A 279 5.40 -7.52 16.19
C THR A 279 5.41 -8.76 17.08
N ASP A 280 4.24 -9.19 17.57
CA ASP A 280 4.11 -10.39 18.38
C ASP A 280 4.45 -11.64 17.56
N ALA A 281 4.04 -11.68 16.29
CA ALA A 281 4.44 -12.74 15.37
C ALA A 281 5.95 -12.79 15.11
N VAL A 282 6.60 -11.63 14.91
CA VAL A 282 8.07 -11.54 14.80
C VAL A 282 8.72 -12.13 16.05
N ASN A 283 8.25 -11.78 17.24
CA ASN A 283 8.80 -12.28 18.49
C ASN A 283 8.58 -13.78 18.65
N PHE A 284 7.39 -14.28 18.31
CA PHE A 284 7.04 -15.71 18.36
C PHE A 284 8.02 -16.54 17.53
N TYR A 285 8.17 -16.23 16.24
CA TYR A 285 9.03 -17.03 15.36
C TYR A 285 10.53 -16.78 15.57
N LYS A 286 10.91 -15.59 16.07
CA LYS A 286 12.29 -15.34 16.51
C LYS A 286 12.70 -16.25 17.68
N ASN A 287 11.77 -16.57 18.58
CA ASN A 287 12.04 -17.48 19.69
C ASN A 287 12.16 -18.95 19.25
N ILE A 288 11.50 -19.33 18.14
CA ILE A 288 11.70 -20.65 17.51
C ILE A 288 13.10 -20.73 16.87
N GLY A 289 13.55 -19.64 16.24
CA GLY A 289 14.91 -19.51 15.73
C GLY A 289 15.20 -20.36 14.49
N ASP A 290 14.17 -20.72 13.71
CA ASP A 290 14.32 -21.50 12.48
C ASP A 290 14.29 -20.61 11.23
N SER A 291 15.37 -20.65 10.44
CA SER A 291 15.53 -19.85 9.22
C SER A 291 14.58 -20.21 8.08
N ARG A 292 13.86 -21.34 8.18
CA ARG A 292 12.83 -21.72 7.21
C ARG A 292 11.53 -20.92 7.39
N ILE A 293 11.35 -20.18 8.48
CA ILE A 293 10.19 -19.32 8.71
C ILE A 293 10.60 -17.85 8.67
N GLU A 294 9.82 -17.02 7.98
CA GLU A 294 10.10 -15.59 7.88
C GLU A 294 8.84 -14.75 8.14
N VAL A 295 8.91 -13.87 9.14
CA VAL A 295 7.93 -12.79 9.35
C VAL A 295 8.51 -11.53 8.73
N THR A 296 7.91 -11.06 7.64
CA THR A 296 8.57 -10.12 6.72
C THR A 296 7.63 -9.05 6.19
N THR A 297 8.20 -7.96 5.68
CA THR A 297 7.41 -6.94 4.98
C THR A 297 7.16 -7.33 3.53
N ILE A 298 6.13 -6.75 2.91
CA ILE A 298 5.82 -6.95 1.48
C ILE A 298 7.03 -6.63 0.60
N SER A 299 7.76 -5.57 0.91
CA SER A 299 8.91 -5.11 0.13
C SER A 299 10.09 -6.09 0.21
N GLU A 300 10.38 -6.60 1.40
CA GLU A 300 11.46 -7.57 1.64
C GLU A 300 11.13 -8.92 1.01
N HIS A 301 9.90 -9.41 1.20
CA HIS A 301 9.41 -10.60 0.51
C HIS A 301 9.58 -10.47 -1.01
N ALA A 302 9.09 -9.36 -1.59
CA ALA A 302 9.19 -9.14 -3.03
C ALA A 302 10.65 -9.04 -3.51
N GLN A 303 11.56 -8.47 -2.72
CA GLN A 303 12.99 -8.43 -3.04
C GLN A 303 13.61 -9.82 -3.01
N LYS A 304 13.31 -10.62 -1.99
CA LYS A 304 13.80 -11.98 -1.87
C LYS A 304 13.34 -12.84 -3.04
N GLN A 305 12.05 -12.79 -3.39
CA GLN A 305 11.49 -13.52 -4.53
C GLN A 305 12.16 -13.12 -5.85
N ARG A 306 12.52 -11.84 -6.05
CA ARG A 306 13.25 -11.39 -7.26
C ARG A 306 14.70 -11.90 -7.35
N ASN A 307 15.30 -12.26 -6.23
CA ASN A 307 16.68 -12.72 -6.17
C ASN A 307 16.82 -14.23 -6.38
N LEU A 308 15.71 -14.98 -6.32
CA LEU A 308 15.69 -16.41 -6.59
C LEU A 308 15.94 -16.68 -8.07
N LYS A 309 16.74 -17.70 -8.38
CA LYS A 309 16.94 -18.16 -9.77
C LYS A 309 15.77 -19.02 -10.23
N SER A 310 15.26 -19.86 -9.33
CA SER A 310 14.03 -20.63 -9.45
C SER A 310 13.17 -20.43 -8.20
N ILE A 311 11.84 -20.49 -8.34
CA ILE A 311 10.92 -20.45 -7.19
C ILE A 311 11.18 -21.62 -6.22
N HIS A 312 11.64 -22.76 -6.73
CA HIS A 312 11.98 -23.95 -5.93
C HIS A 312 13.30 -23.79 -5.16
N ASP A 313 14.09 -22.74 -5.45
CA ASP A 313 15.31 -22.43 -4.68
C ASP A 313 14.98 -21.72 -3.34
N ASP A 314 13.73 -21.35 -3.11
CA ASP A 314 13.30 -20.70 -1.88
C ASP A 314 13.34 -21.69 -0.71
N LYS A 315 14.27 -21.47 0.21
CA LYS A 315 14.43 -22.29 1.41
C LYS A 315 13.44 -21.91 2.52
N THR A 316 12.72 -20.80 2.37
CA THR A 316 11.69 -20.41 3.34
C THR A 316 10.38 -21.12 3.02
N ILE A 317 9.90 -21.90 3.98
CA ILE A 317 8.68 -22.70 3.88
C ILE A 317 7.44 -21.92 4.31
N LEU A 318 7.59 -20.92 5.19
CA LEU A 318 6.47 -20.13 5.72
C LEU A 318 6.84 -18.65 5.72
N TYR A 319 5.98 -17.86 5.11
CA TYR A 319 6.00 -16.41 5.15
C TYR A 319 4.76 -15.88 5.84
N LEU A 320 4.97 -15.09 6.88
CA LEU A 320 3.95 -14.20 7.44
C LEU A 320 4.25 -12.78 6.97
N ILE A 321 3.43 -12.30 6.04
CA ILE A 321 3.70 -11.05 5.33
C ILE A 321 2.85 -9.95 5.96
N GLN A 322 3.51 -8.85 6.32
CA GLN A 322 2.88 -7.67 6.90
C GLN A 322 1.70 -7.16 6.06
N HIS A 323 0.62 -6.76 6.71
CA HIS A 323 -0.52 -6.16 6.03
C HIS A 323 -0.11 -4.84 5.32
N SER A 324 -0.53 -4.69 4.07
CA SER A 324 -0.16 -3.58 3.19
C SER A 324 -0.53 -2.20 3.73
N THR A 325 -1.79 -2.08 4.19
CA THR A 325 -2.34 -0.85 4.80
C THR A 325 -2.11 -0.81 6.32
N ASN A 326 -2.57 -1.83 7.04
CA ASN A 326 -2.57 -1.87 8.50
C ASN A 326 -1.34 -2.61 9.05
N LYS A 327 -0.16 -1.98 8.92
CA LYS A 327 1.16 -2.60 9.16
C LYS A 327 1.39 -3.19 10.55
N ASP A 328 0.54 -2.90 11.51
CA ASP A 328 0.59 -3.52 12.83
C ASP A 328 0.08 -4.96 12.84
N TYR A 329 -0.45 -5.46 11.73
CA TYR A 329 -1.04 -6.79 11.60
C TYR A 329 -0.37 -7.65 10.53
N ILE A 330 -0.44 -8.97 10.71
CA ILE A 330 -0.18 -9.94 9.64
C ILE A 330 -1.28 -9.79 8.58
N GLY A 331 -0.89 -9.71 7.31
CA GLY A 331 -1.83 -9.57 6.22
C GLY A 331 -2.08 -10.87 5.48
N THR A 332 -1.00 -11.45 4.97
CA THR A 332 -1.10 -12.62 4.10
C THR A 332 -0.09 -13.67 4.51
N ILE A 333 -0.42 -14.92 4.21
CA ILE A 333 0.43 -16.07 4.44
C ILE A 333 0.85 -16.63 3.09
N GLN A 334 2.08 -17.11 3.01
CA GLN A 334 2.55 -17.96 1.92
C GLN A 334 3.27 -19.16 2.51
N ILE A 335 2.87 -20.36 2.09
CA ILE A 335 3.50 -21.63 2.45
C ILE A 335 4.07 -22.26 1.18
N ASN A 336 5.36 -22.54 1.20
CA ASN A 336 6.10 -23.18 0.12
C ASN A 336 6.43 -24.62 0.54
N LEU A 337 5.87 -25.60 -0.17
CA LEU A 337 6.15 -27.02 0.05
C LEU A 337 6.90 -27.54 -1.18
N TYR A 338 8.20 -27.24 -1.24
CA TYR A 338 9.09 -27.55 -2.36
C TYR A 338 10.04 -28.73 -2.09
N ASP A 339 9.78 -29.46 -1.02
CA ASP A 339 10.53 -30.65 -0.59
C ASP A 339 9.60 -31.87 -0.50
N SER A 340 10.07 -32.94 0.12
CA SER A 340 9.32 -34.20 0.30
C SER A 340 7.94 -34.01 0.94
N THR A 341 7.74 -32.97 1.76
CA THR A 341 6.45 -32.67 2.40
C THR A 341 5.38 -32.32 1.36
N GLY A 342 5.76 -31.73 0.23
CA GLY A 342 4.84 -31.43 -0.87
C GLY A 342 4.36 -32.69 -1.59
N LYS A 343 5.18 -33.73 -1.64
CA LYS A 343 4.86 -35.00 -2.31
C LYS A 343 3.70 -35.74 -1.65
N ASP A 344 3.65 -35.68 -0.33
CA ASP A 344 2.61 -36.34 0.48
C ASP A 344 1.39 -35.41 0.71
N MET A 345 1.43 -34.17 0.23
CA MET A 345 0.36 -33.20 0.43
C MET A 345 -0.88 -33.52 -0.42
N THR A 346 -2.02 -33.66 0.25
CA THR A 346 -3.34 -33.80 -0.37
C THR A 346 -4.02 -32.44 -0.52
N LEU A 347 -5.09 -32.38 -1.32
CA LEU A 347 -5.86 -31.15 -1.46
C LEU A 347 -6.55 -30.78 -0.13
N GLU A 348 -7.10 -31.77 0.57
CA GLU A 348 -7.73 -31.63 1.89
C GLU A 348 -6.72 -31.15 2.94
N GLY A 349 -5.53 -31.75 2.98
CA GLY A 349 -4.46 -31.35 3.89
C GLY A 349 -3.96 -29.94 3.61
N ALA A 350 -3.92 -29.53 2.33
CA ALA A 350 -3.57 -28.17 1.94
C ALA A 350 -4.63 -27.15 2.39
N VAL A 351 -5.92 -27.50 2.30
CA VAL A 351 -7.01 -26.68 2.85
C VAL A 351 -6.86 -26.58 4.36
N GLU A 352 -6.80 -27.70 5.07
CA GLU A 352 -6.69 -27.75 6.54
C GLU A 352 -5.51 -26.90 7.05
N LEU A 353 -4.35 -27.05 6.41
CA LEU A 353 -3.15 -26.32 6.76
C LEU A 353 -3.30 -24.81 6.55
N ILE A 354 -3.79 -24.35 5.39
CA ILE A 354 -3.89 -22.90 5.16
C ILE A 354 -5.01 -22.26 5.98
N THR A 355 -6.09 -22.99 6.26
CA THR A 355 -7.19 -22.50 7.10
C THR A 355 -6.79 -22.41 8.57
N SER A 356 -5.83 -23.20 9.05
CA SER A 356 -5.31 -23.08 10.41
C SER A 356 -4.67 -21.71 10.70
N TYR A 357 -4.29 -20.96 9.67
CA TYR A 357 -3.75 -19.60 9.77
C TYR A 357 -4.81 -18.50 9.68
N LEU A 358 -6.09 -18.85 9.56
CA LEU A 358 -7.18 -17.89 9.58
C LEU A 358 -7.68 -17.66 11.02
N PRO A 359 -8.20 -16.46 11.33
CA PRO A 359 -8.88 -16.24 12.61
C PRO A 359 -10.10 -17.13 12.77
N ASP A 360 -10.41 -17.54 14.01
CA ASP A 360 -11.61 -18.32 14.38
C ASP A 360 -12.95 -17.59 14.12
N TYR A 361 -12.91 -16.34 13.69
CA TYR A 361 -14.10 -15.59 13.29
C TYR A 361 -14.22 -15.45 11.77
N PHE A 362 -13.32 -16.07 10.99
CA PHE A 362 -13.29 -15.92 9.54
C PHE A 362 -14.59 -16.42 8.92
N GLY A 363 -15.05 -17.61 9.29
CA GLY A 363 -16.32 -18.18 8.81
C GLY A 363 -17.54 -17.33 9.20
N LYS A 364 -17.47 -16.68 10.37
CA LYS A 364 -18.51 -15.76 10.86
C LYS A 364 -18.61 -14.46 10.06
N TYR A 365 -17.48 -13.87 9.65
CA TYR A 365 -17.47 -12.52 9.07
C TYR A 365 -17.21 -12.46 7.56
N TYR A 366 -16.77 -13.55 6.94
CA TYR A 366 -16.59 -13.64 5.50
C TYR A 366 -17.58 -14.61 4.89
N ARG A 367 -18.20 -14.22 3.78
CA ARG A 367 -19.01 -15.11 2.94
C ARG A 367 -18.26 -15.44 1.66
N MET A 368 -18.32 -16.70 1.24
CA MET A 368 -17.80 -17.14 -0.05
C MET A 368 -18.48 -16.40 -1.20
N THR A 369 -17.70 -16.04 -2.21
CA THR A 369 -18.15 -15.38 -3.45
C THR A 369 -17.89 -16.22 -4.68
N ASP A 370 -16.76 -16.95 -4.69
CA ASP A 370 -16.33 -17.79 -5.79
C ASP A 370 -15.50 -18.95 -5.25
N CYS A 371 -15.69 -20.14 -5.81
CA CYS A 371 -14.87 -21.30 -5.55
C CYS A 371 -14.64 -22.05 -6.86
N TYR A 372 -13.42 -22.03 -7.37
CA TYR A 372 -13.12 -22.55 -8.70
C TYR A 372 -11.68 -23.04 -8.79
N LYS A 373 -11.40 -23.83 -9.81
CA LYS A 373 -10.05 -24.26 -10.18
C LYS A 373 -9.79 -24.01 -11.65
N TYR A 374 -8.52 -23.86 -12.01
CA TYR A 374 -8.09 -23.80 -13.40
C TYR A 374 -6.69 -24.36 -13.54
N GLU A 375 -6.34 -24.79 -14.75
CA GLU A 375 -5.03 -25.35 -15.06
C GLU A 375 -4.26 -24.44 -16.02
N ASN A 376 -2.96 -24.33 -15.80
CA ASN A 376 -2.03 -23.66 -16.70
C ASN A 376 -0.72 -24.46 -16.76
N ASP A 377 -0.38 -24.99 -17.94
CA ASP A 377 0.83 -25.77 -18.17
C ASP A 377 1.05 -26.91 -17.14
N GLY A 378 -0.01 -27.69 -16.85
CA GLY A 378 0.00 -28.77 -15.85
C GLY A 378 -0.05 -28.31 -14.40
N THR A 379 0.08 -27.01 -14.12
CA THR A 379 -0.10 -26.46 -12.77
C THR A 379 -1.59 -26.22 -12.52
N VAL A 380 -2.13 -26.86 -11.49
CA VAL A 380 -3.54 -26.72 -11.10
C VAL A 380 -3.65 -25.72 -9.96
N ILE A 381 -4.52 -24.73 -10.12
CA ILE A 381 -4.73 -23.65 -9.15
C ILE A 381 -6.16 -23.69 -8.66
N TYR A 382 -6.33 -23.98 -7.38
CA TYR A 382 -7.60 -23.94 -6.66
C TYR A 382 -7.75 -22.58 -5.99
N VAL A 383 -8.94 -21.99 -6.07
CA VAL A 383 -9.23 -20.65 -5.57
C VAL A 383 -10.51 -20.68 -4.74
N TYR A 384 -10.41 -20.22 -3.50
CA TYR A 384 -11.56 -19.83 -2.68
C TYR A 384 -11.51 -18.32 -2.49
N ALA A 385 -12.53 -17.60 -2.91
CA ALA A 385 -12.64 -16.17 -2.74
C ALA A 385 -13.85 -15.82 -1.87
N ALA A 386 -13.65 -14.89 -0.94
CA ALA A 386 -14.65 -14.44 0.00
C ALA A 386 -14.65 -12.91 0.13
N ARG A 387 -15.73 -12.39 0.70
CA ARG A 387 -15.86 -10.97 1.07
C ARG A 387 -16.51 -10.83 2.43
N LEU A 388 -16.34 -9.68 3.07
CA LEU A 388 -17.08 -9.39 4.29
C LEU A 388 -18.59 -9.51 4.06
N ASN A 389 -19.25 -10.22 4.97
CA ASN A 389 -20.70 -10.22 5.10
C ASN A 389 -21.17 -9.02 5.92
N ASP A 390 -22.47 -8.87 6.13
CA ASP A 390 -23.02 -7.67 6.78
C ASP A 390 -22.53 -7.55 8.23
N ALA A 391 -22.42 -8.67 8.96
CA ALA A 391 -21.85 -8.71 10.30
C ALA A 391 -20.35 -8.37 10.30
N GLY A 392 -19.61 -8.85 9.29
CA GLY A 392 -18.20 -8.53 9.09
C GLY A 392 -17.95 -7.06 8.77
N ILE A 393 -18.83 -6.41 8.01
CA ILE A 393 -18.76 -4.97 7.72
C ILE A 393 -18.98 -4.15 9.00
N VAL A 394 -19.95 -4.52 9.83
CA VAL A 394 -20.18 -3.87 11.13
C VAL A 394 -18.95 -4.05 12.02
N PHE A 395 -18.45 -5.27 12.16
CA PHE A 395 -17.27 -5.56 12.97
C PHE A 395 -16.02 -4.80 12.49
N GLN A 396 -15.82 -4.71 11.16
CA GLN A 396 -14.74 -3.92 10.57
C GLN A 396 -14.83 -2.44 10.94
N ASN A 397 -16.02 -1.85 10.84
CA ASN A 397 -16.22 -0.43 11.12
C ASN A 397 -16.09 -0.08 12.61
N GLU A 398 -16.54 -0.98 13.50
CA GLU A 398 -16.60 -0.72 14.93
C GLU A 398 -15.32 -1.10 15.68
N SER A 399 -14.70 -2.23 15.30
CA SER A 399 -13.70 -2.90 16.15
C SER A 399 -12.46 -3.38 15.39
N ALA A 400 -12.57 -3.69 14.11
CA ALA A 400 -11.50 -4.32 13.32
C ALA A 400 -11.28 -3.63 11.96
N PRO A 401 -10.87 -2.35 11.93
CA PRO A 401 -10.68 -1.60 10.67
C PRO A 401 -9.56 -2.17 9.79
N TYR A 402 -8.80 -3.12 10.31
CA TYR A 402 -7.75 -3.84 9.60
C TYR A 402 -8.25 -4.99 8.72
N LEU A 403 -9.50 -5.44 8.87
CA LEU A 403 -10.05 -6.47 7.98
C LEU A 403 -10.09 -5.95 6.54
N SER A 404 -9.74 -6.81 5.58
CA SER A 404 -9.88 -6.49 4.16
C SER A 404 -11.31 -6.80 3.67
N PRO A 405 -11.93 -5.93 2.84
CA PRO A 405 -13.26 -6.22 2.28
C PRO A 405 -13.32 -7.49 1.42
N TYR A 406 -12.21 -7.86 0.78
CA TYR A 406 -12.06 -9.04 -0.05
C TYR A 406 -10.89 -9.88 0.43
N TYR A 407 -11.06 -11.19 0.36
CA TYR A 407 -10.06 -12.17 0.75
C TYR A 407 -10.07 -13.34 -0.23
N TYR A 408 -8.92 -13.97 -0.45
CA TYR A 408 -8.84 -15.24 -1.16
C TYR A 408 -7.80 -16.16 -0.55
N ILE A 409 -7.98 -17.45 -0.83
CA ILE A 409 -7.04 -18.53 -0.60
C ILE A 409 -6.75 -19.17 -1.96
N LYS A 410 -5.47 -19.45 -2.23
CA LYS A 410 -5.02 -20.20 -3.41
C LYS A 410 -4.20 -21.39 -2.99
N LEU A 411 -4.52 -22.54 -3.58
CA LEU A 411 -3.71 -23.75 -3.50
C LEU A 411 -3.17 -24.03 -4.90
N ILE A 412 -1.86 -23.99 -5.05
CA ILE A 412 -1.17 -24.13 -6.33
C ILE A 412 -0.43 -25.45 -6.28
N LYS A 413 -0.90 -26.42 -7.05
CA LYS A 413 -0.23 -27.71 -7.26
C LYS A 413 0.55 -27.64 -8.56
N TYR A 414 1.88 -27.69 -8.49
CA TYR A 414 2.73 -27.60 -9.69
C TYR A 414 2.66 -28.89 -10.53
N ALA A 415 3.08 -28.76 -11.79
CA ALA A 415 2.95 -29.81 -12.80
C ALA A 415 3.71 -31.11 -12.49
N ASP A 416 4.74 -31.05 -11.64
CA ASP A 416 5.43 -32.25 -11.14
C ASP A 416 4.58 -33.08 -10.17
N GLY A 417 3.51 -32.51 -9.64
CA GLY A 417 2.62 -33.15 -8.67
C GLY A 417 3.23 -33.31 -7.27
N GLU A 418 4.48 -32.89 -7.07
CA GLU A 418 5.24 -33.04 -5.83
C GLU A 418 5.41 -31.70 -5.10
N HIS A 419 5.24 -30.57 -5.79
CA HIS A 419 5.39 -29.25 -5.20
C HIS A 419 4.06 -28.52 -5.05
N TRP A 420 3.92 -27.85 -3.91
CA TRP A 420 2.76 -27.02 -3.61
C TRP A 420 3.15 -25.62 -3.15
N LYS A 421 2.30 -24.65 -3.48
CA LYS A 421 2.31 -23.34 -2.86
C LYS A 421 0.91 -22.99 -2.38
N LEU A 422 0.79 -22.63 -1.11
CA LEU A 422 -0.45 -22.16 -0.51
C LEU A 422 -0.30 -20.67 -0.22
N GLU A 423 -1.27 -19.85 -0.59
CA GLU A 423 -1.19 -18.42 -0.33
C GLU A 423 -2.55 -17.79 -0.07
N THR A 424 -2.53 -16.70 0.69
CA THR A 424 -3.71 -15.84 0.89
C THR A 424 -3.49 -14.45 0.30
N GLY A 425 -4.57 -13.71 0.07
CA GLY A 425 -4.45 -12.34 -0.43
C GLY A 425 -5.75 -11.56 -0.52
N TYR A 426 -5.64 -10.34 -1.03
CA TYR A 426 -6.70 -9.33 -1.02
C TYR A 426 -7.13 -8.97 -2.43
N SER A 427 -8.03 -9.76 -3.00
CA SER A 427 -8.64 -9.41 -4.29
C SER A 427 -10.01 -10.07 -4.44
N ALA A 428 -10.92 -9.37 -5.12
CA ALA A 428 -12.19 -9.94 -5.51
C ALA A 428 -11.96 -11.13 -6.46
N ASN A 429 -12.76 -12.18 -6.28
CA ASN A 429 -12.74 -13.43 -7.06
C ASN A 429 -11.31 -14.00 -7.28
N GLY A 430 -10.42 -13.89 -6.29
CA GLY A 430 -9.05 -14.41 -6.38
C GLY A 430 -8.15 -13.76 -7.44
N GLY A 431 -8.52 -12.57 -7.93
CA GLY A 431 -7.76 -11.78 -8.89
C GLY A 431 -8.09 -12.10 -10.35
N LYS A 432 -9.22 -12.76 -10.60
CA LYS A 432 -9.78 -12.98 -11.95
C LYS A 432 -11.12 -12.25 -12.09
N ASP A 433 -11.40 -11.73 -13.28
CA ASP A 433 -12.73 -11.20 -13.58
C ASP A 433 -13.73 -12.35 -13.83
N LYS A 434 -15.02 -12.07 -13.63
CA LYS A 434 -16.08 -13.09 -13.74
C LYS A 434 -16.15 -13.72 -15.13
N GLY A 435 -16.01 -12.93 -16.19
CA GLY A 435 -16.02 -13.44 -17.56
C GLY A 435 -14.83 -14.36 -17.86
N TRP A 436 -13.67 -14.12 -17.23
CA TRP A 436 -12.54 -15.03 -17.28
C TRP A 436 -12.84 -16.36 -16.56
N ILE A 437 -13.41 -16.30 -15.36
CA ILE A 437 -13.74 -17.50 -14.57
C ILE A 437 -14.73 -18.37 -15.33
N GLU A 438 -15.82 -17.79 -15.84
CA GLU A 438 -16.85 -18.49 -16.61
C GLU A 438 -16.30 -19.22 -17.85
N LYS A 439 -15.20 -18.70 -18.42
CA LYS A 439 -14.64 -19.21 -19.67
C LYS A 439 -13.48 -20.19 -19.48
N TYR A 440 -12.70 -20.05 -18.42
CA TYR A 440 -11.40 -20.71 -18.27
C TYR A 440 -11.24 -21.49 -16.97
N ALA A 441 -12.26 -21.50 -16.10
CA ALA A 441 -12.24 -22.21 -14.84
C ALA A 441 -13.39 -23.20 -14.73
N GLU A 442 -13.20 -24.18 -13.85
CA GLU A 442 -14.21 -25.15 -13.45
C GLU A 442 -14.63 -24.86 -12.00
N PRO A 443 -15.90 -25.08 -11.64
CA PRO A 443 -16.32 -25.04 -10.25
C PRO A 443 -15.47 -25.98 -9.38
N TRP A 444 -15.12 -25.51 -8.18
CA TRP A 444 -14.47 -26.33 -7.17
C TRP A 444 -15.43 -26.50 -6.00
N GLU A 445 -16.19 -27.59 -6.02
CA GLU A 445 -17.20 -27.91 -5.00
C GLU A 445 -16.51 -28.47 -3.74
N PHE A 446 -15.90 -27.59 -2.95
CA PHE A 446 -15.29 -27.93 -1.67
C PHE A 446 -16.03 -27.24 -0.53
N ASN A 447 -16.37 -27.98 0.53
CA ASN A 447 -17.04 -27.42 1.70
C ASN A 447 -16.01 -26.80 2.66
N PHE A 448 -15.74 -25.50 2.47
CA PHE A 448 -14.86 -24.76 3.37
C PHE A 448 -15.46 -24.57 4.78
N ALA A 449 -16.78 -24.70 4.96
CA ALA A 449 -17.43 -24.42 6.24
C ALA A 449 -16.94 -25.34 7.37
N ASP A 450 -16.53 -26.57 7.04
CA ASP A 450 -16.02 -27.54 8.02
C ASP A 450 -14.61 -27.16 8.55
N TYR A 451 -13.93 -26.23 7.88
CA TYR A 451 -12.57 -25.78 8.16
C TYR A 451 -12.48 -24.32 8.62
N LEU A 452 -13.60 -23.60 8.56
CA LEU A 452 -13.70 -22.19 8.95
C LEU A 452 -14.54 -22.13 10.22
N SER A 453 -13.87 -22.05 11.38
CA SER A 453 -14.50 -21.86 12.69
C SER A 453 -15.37 -20.60 12.78
#